data_AF-A0A8J3SBM2-F1
#
_entry.id   AF-A0A8J3SBM2-F1
#
_cell.length_a   1.000
_cell.length_b   1.000
_cell.length_c   1.000
_cell.angle_alpha   90.00
_cell.angle_beta   90.00
_cell.angle_gamma   90.00
#
_symmetry.space_group_name_H-M   'P 1'
#
loop_
_entity.id
_entity.type
_entity.pdbx_description
1 polymer ?
#
loop_
_entity_poly.entity_id
_entity_poly.type
_entity_poly.pdbx_seq_one_letter_code
_entity_poly.pdbx_strand_id
1 'polypeptide(L)'
;MATFRSTGERGDGVEVVLTDVNPYGSRTLVVERDEISSVAYLCEPTGAVHGAVWLANHAPAPPAVDLNRLNSGRPPVAPRANTRHPSGRPPLGTLRPLWFEEGDGVALYENDELLAVIPGWADMTRAMPGYSRDAIGETPFAWSLEEAHEGLAPRLAKARSYWEWRGGDGAWASFQQFVMGHLDRAVGSAGRFWDAGGGRLPTVGITERPPERSRRYTILSTVGMSCQRMPTVEQYIDRPDAYARVELAVATPGDPRDAARLFMWLGQYPWHSVTWLGHGHTARWYHRPETFPLGSAYSGVIMLAGLPGLPDLSGFTFGGDAVQWLWLVPVTAEELETAAQDYQKLLPHLSIDRLIRPSQGTLPGGRGNSIGDG
;
A
#
# COMPACT_ATOMS: atom_id res chain seq x y z
N MET A 1 13.09 -20.77 -17.17
CA MET A 1 14.08 -20.69 -16.07
C MET A 1 13.48 -21.45 -14.89
N ALA A 2 14.21 -22.34 -14.24
CA ALA A 2 13.66 -23.11 -13.12
C ALA A 2 13.60 -22.21 -11.87
N THR A 3 12.41 -22.04 -11.30
CA THR A 3 12.13 -21.12 -10.20
C THR A 3 11.39 -21.85 -9.08
N PHE A 4 11.10 -21.13 -8.00
CA PHE A 4 10.22 -21.60 -6.94
C PHE A 4 8.83 -22.02 -7.46
N ARG A 5 8.10 -22.80 -6.67
CA ARG A 5 6.69 -23.09 -6.95
C ARG A 5 5.86 -21.80 -7.00
N SER A 6 4.83 -21.79 -7.84
CA SER A 6 3.95 -20.64 -8.06
C SER A 6 2.69 -20.64 -7.18
N THR A 7 2.32 -21.79 -6.59
CA THR A 7 1.11 -21.98 -5.77
C THR A 7 1.44 -22.58 -4.40
N GLY A 8 0.45 -22.62 -3.50
CA GLY A 8 0.60 -23.14 -2.14
C GLY A 8 0.68 -24.66 -1.99
N GLU A 9 0.71 -25.44 -3.07
CA GLU A 9 0.82 -26.90 -2.98
C GLU A 9 2.24 -27.30 -2.53
N ARG A 10 2.31 -27.95 -1.36
CA ARG A 10 3.56 -28.40 -0.73
C ARG A 10 3.88 -29.83 -1.15
N GLY A 11 5.16 -30.10 -1.42
CA GLY A 11 5.64 -31.46 -1.56
C GLY A 11 5.62 -32.23 -0.23
N ASP A 12 5.61 -33.56 -0.32
CA ASP A 12 5.66 -34.43 0.86
C ASP A 12 6.93 -34.21 1.69
N GLY A 13 6.77 -34.20 3.03
CA GLY A 13 7.86 -34.02 3.99
C GLY A 13 8.26 -32.57 4.26
N VAL A 14 7.54 -31.60 3.69
CA VAL A 14 7.76 -30.17 3.93
C VAL A 14 6.91 -29.69 5.09
N GLU A 15 7.53 -29.05 6.07
CA GLU A 15 6.87 -28.43 7.22
C GLU A 15 6.96 -26.91 7.17
N VAL A 16 5.94 -26.23 7.72
CA VAL A 16 5.94 -24.79 7.92
C VAL A 16 6.45 -24.49 9.32
N VAL A 17 7.52 -23.71 9.39
CA VAL A 17 8.18 -23.35 10.66
C VAL A 17 7.89 -21.92 11.12
N LEU A 18 7.43 -21.06 10.21
CA LEU A 18 6.95 -19.71 10.53
C LEU A 18 5.81 -19.35 9.58
N THR A 19 4.77 -18.73 10.12
CA THR A 19 3.77 -18.00 9.35
C THR A 19 3.52 -16.68 10.05
N ASP A 20 3.59 -15.59 9.29
CA ASP A 20 3.36 -14.25 9.80
C ASP A 20 2.64 -13.41 8.75
N VAL A 21 1.57 -12.70 9.15
CA VAL A 21 0.77 -11.88 8.24
C VAL A 21 1.19 -10.42 8.45
N ASN A 22 1.39 -9.68 7.35
CA ASN A 22 1.75 -8.28 7.46
C ASN A 22 0.66 -7.48 8.21
N PRO A 23 0.99 -6.33 8.81
CA PRO A 23 0.02 -5.57 9.60
C PRO A 23 -1.20 -5.05 8.83
N TYR A 24 -1.17 -5.08 7.49
CA TYR A 24 -2.27 -4.65 6.60
C TYR A 24 -3.11 -5.82 6.06
N GLY A 25 -2.77 -7.07 6.36
CA GLY A 25 -3.48 -8.27 5.89
C GLY A 25 -3.32 -8.61 4.40
N SER A 26 -2.39 -7.96 3.69
CA SER A 26 -2.21 -8.09 2.23
C SER A 26 -1.09 -9.02 1.81
N ARG A 27 -0.22 -9.43 2.74
CA ARG A 27 0.88 -10.36 2.49
C ARG A 27 1.06 -11.31 3.67
N THR A 28 1.47 -12.54 3.37
CA THR A 28 1.83 -13.55 4.38
C THR A 28 3.24 -14.06 4.11
N LEU A 29 4.12 -13.95 5.10
CA LEU A 29 5.40 -14.65 5.12
C LEU A 29 5.15 -16.10 5.54
N VAL A 30 5.65 -17.05 4.75
CA VAL A 30 5.66 -18.47 5.08
C VAL A 30 7.08 -18.99 4.96
N VAL A 31 7.62 -19.56 6.05
CA VAL A 31 8.92 -20.24 6.01
C VAL A 31 8.69 -21.73 6.06
N GLU A 32 9.22 -22.42 5.07
CA GLU A 32 9.14 -23.86 4.92
C GLU A 32 10.51 -24.50 5.01
N ARG A 33 10.54 -25.73 5.53
CA ARG A 33 11.73 -26.56 5.49
C ARG A 33 11.39 -28.02 5.30
N ASP A 34 12.38 -28.77 4.85
CA ASP A 34 12.45 -30.21 5.04
C ASP A 34 13.82 -30.57 5.65
N GLU A 35 14.18 -31.86 5.65
CA GLU A 35 15.47 -32.33 6.16
C GLU A 35 16.68 -31.79 5.37
N ILE A 36 16.47 -31.24 4.17
CA ILE A 36 17.53 -30.90 3.22
C ILE A 36 17.69 -29.40 3.03
N SER A 37 16.62 -28.60 3.10
CA SER A 37 16.69 -27.17 2.82
C SER A 37 15.53 -26.37 3.40
N SER A 38 15.75 -25.05 3.58
CA SER A 38 14.76 -24.07 4.01
C SER A 38 14.56 -22.95 2.98
N VAL A 39 13.33 -22.45 2.89
CA VAL A 39 12.91 -21.38 1.97
C VAL A 39 11.88 -20.48 2.64
N ALA A 40 11.91 -19.19 2.32
CA ALA A 40 10.84 -18.25 2.66
C ALA A 40 10.05 -17.84 1.42
N TYR A 41 8.74 -17.75 1.57
CA TYR A 41 7.79 -17.27 0.58
C TYR A 41 7.07 -16.04 1.12
N LEU A 42 6.87 -15.07 0.25
CA LEU A 42 5.96 -13.96 0.44
C LEU A 42 4.73 -14.20 -0.42
N CYS A 43 3.61 -14.52 0.22
CA CYS A 43 2.39 -14.94 -0.43
C CYS A 43 1.33 -13.83 -0.43
N GLU A 44 0.56 -13.79 -1.50
CA GLU A 44 -0.70 -13.04 -1.57
C GLU A 44 -1.81 -13.75 -0.77
N PRO A 45 -2.93 -13.07 -0.44
CA PRO A 45 -4.05 -13.69 0.29
C PRO A 45 -4.67 -14.89 -0.45
N THR A 46 -4.51 -14.96 -1.77
CA THR A 46 -4.94 -16.08 -2.62
C THR A 46 -4.06 -17.33 -2.48
N GLY A 47 -2.90 -17.20 -1.83
CA GLY A 47 -1.86 -18.23 -1.75
C GLY A 47 -0.86 -18.22 -2.92
N ALA A 48 -1.00 -17.29 -3.87
CA ALA A 48 -0.02 -17.08 -4.93
C ALA A 48 1.31 -16.54 -4.35
N VAL A 49 2.43 -17.03 -4.88
CA VAL A 49 3.77 -16.60 -4.45
C VAL A 49 4.16 -15.32 -5.19
N HIS A 50 4.25 -14.20 -4.46
CA HIS A 50 4.74 -12.92 -4.97
C HIS A 50 6.27 -12.91 -5.05
N GLY A 51 6.91 -13.31 -3.94
CA GLY A 51 8.37 -13.36 -3.82
C GLY A 51 8.83 -14.58 -3.03
N ALA A 52 10.06 -15.01 -3.26
CA ALA A 52 10.63 -16.14 -2.53
C ALA A 52 12.15 -15.99 -2.41
N VAL A 53 12.72 -16.64 -1.42
CA VAL A 53 14.16 -16.67 -1.19
C VAL A 53 14.59 -17.97 -0.52
N TRP A 54 15.64 -18.59 -1.05
CA TRP A 54 16.28 -19.72 -0.41
C TRP A 54 17.06 -19.26 0.84
N LEU A 55 16.91 -19.98 1.95
CA LEU A 55 17.49 -19.59 3.23
C LEU A 55 18.77 -20.37 3.54
N ALA A 56 18.72 -21.69 3.44
CA ALA A 56 19.82 -22.56 3.87
C ALA A 56 19.70 -23.97 3.29
N ASN A 57 20.86 -24.62 3.10
CA ASN A 57 20.95 -26.06 2.90
C ASN A 57 21.25 -26.71 4.26
N HIS A 58 20.55 -27.81 4.58
CA HIS A 58 20.76 -28.63 5.78
C HIS A 58 21.54 -29.91 5.49
N ALA A 59 21.71 -30.26 4.21
CA ALA A 59 22.54 -31.35 3.73
C ALA A 59 23.63 -30.84 2.77
N PRO A 60 24.60 -31.69 2.38
CA PRO A 60 25.64 -31.32 1.43
C PRO A 60 25.08 -30.78 0.10
N ALA A 61 25.61 -29.65 -0.34
CA ALA A 61 25.16 -28.96 -1.54
C ALA A 61 25.51 -29.76 -2.81
N PRO A 62 24.55 -29.94 -3.74
CA PRO A 62 24.78 -30.60 -5.01
C PRO A 62 25.70 -29.77 -5.91
N PRO A 63 26.36 -30.36 -6.92
CA PRO A 63 27.20 -29.63 -7.86
C PRO A 63 26.38 -28.72 -8.80
N ALA A 64 25.10 -29.00 -9.00
CA ALA A 64 24.20 -28.27 -9.89
C ALA A 64 22.77 -28.28 -9.33
N VAL A 65 21.87 -27.52 -9.97
CA VAL A 65 20.45 -27.44 -9.60
C VAL A 65 19.76 -28.80 -9.74
N ASP A 66 19.03 -29.21 -8.70
CA ASP A 66 18.19 -30.41 -8.72
C ASP A 66 16.78 -30.09 -9.23
N LEU A 67 16.55 -30.36 -10.52
CA LEU A 67 15.26 -30.11 -11.17
C LEU A 67 14.14 -31.04 -10.67
N ASN A 68 14.46 -32.27 -10.26
CA ASN A 68 13.46 -33.22 -9.78
C ASN A 68 12.86 -32.72 -8.45
N ARG A 69 13.72 -32.14 -7.61
CA ARG A 69 13.30 -31.55 -6.34
C ARG A 69 12.42 -30.32 -6.54
N LEU A 70 12.76 -29.46 -7.48
CA LEU A 70 11.93 -28.30 -7.84
C LEU A 70 10.54 -28.74 -8.33
N ASN A 71 10.50 -29.70 -9.25
CA ASN A 71 9.26 -30.18 -9.85
C ASN A 71 8.36 -30.94 -8.87
N SER A 72 8.87 -31.33 -7.69
CA SER A 72 8.11 -31.99 -6.62
C SER A 72 7.64 -31.03 -5.52
N GLY A 73 7.78 -29.71 -5.71
CA GLY A 73 7.28 -28.71 -4.78
C GLY A 73 8.03 -28.64 -3.45
N ARG A 74 9.25 -29.18 -3.39
CA ARG A 74 10.12 -29.15 -2.21
C ARG A 74 11.01 -27.90 -2.21
N PRO A 75 11.48 -27.43 -1.03
CA PRO A 75 12.42 -26.31 -0.94
C PRO A 75 13.65 -26.52 -1.83
N PRO A 76 14.05 -25.55 -2.67
CA PRO A 76 15.22 -25.70 -3.53
C PRO A 76 16.50 -25.86 -2.71
N VAL A 77 17.53 -26.44 -3.30
CA VAL A 77 18.86 -26.58 -2.69
C VAL A 77 19.83 -25.74 -3.50
N ALA A 78 20.55 -24.84 -2.84
CA ALA A 78 21.56 -24.04 -3.52
C ALA A 78 22.73 -24.94 -3.95
N PRO A 79 23.24 -24.83 -5.20
CA PRO A 79 24.44 -25.53 -5.62
C PRO A 79 25.67 -25.15 -4.80
N ARG A 80 26.67 -26.03 -4.75
CA ARG A 80 27.91 -25.86 -3.98
C ARG A 80 28.62 -24.53 -4.24
N ALA A 81 28.61 -24.06 -5.48
CA ALA A 81 29.25 -22.79 -5.85
C ALA A 81 28.50 -21.54 -5.36
N ASN A 82 27.25 -21.70 -4.92
CA ASN A 82 26.32 -20.60 -4.62
C ASN A 82 25.91 -20.54 -3.15
N THR A 83 26.55 -21.32 -2.27
CA THR A 83 26.28 -21.30 -0.83
C THR A 83 27.56 -21.17 -0.02
N ARG A 84 27.50 -20.40 1.06
CA ARG A 84 28.56 -20.30 2.07
C ARG A 84 28.72 -21.58 2.90
N HIS A 85 27.73 -22.48 2.86
CA HIS A 85 27.72 -23.72 3.64
C HIS A 85 27.60 -24.95 2.73
N PRO A 86 28.66 -25.31 1.97
CA PRO A 86 28.60 -26.41 1.00
C PRO A 86 28.41 -27.79 1.62
N SER A 87 28.72 -27.96 2.90
CA SER A 87 28.44 -29.19 3.66
C SER A 87 27.05 -29.20 4.30
N GLY A 88 26.26 -28.15 4.11
CA GLY A 88 25.05 -27.87 4.87
C GLY A 88 25.35 -27.21 6.22
N ARG A 89 24.28 -26.72 6.86
CA ARG A 89 24.29 -26.15 8.21
C ARG A 89 23.14 -26.73 9.03
N PRO A 90 23.20 -26.69 10.38
CA PRO A 90 22.07 -27.10 11.21
C PRO A 90 20.75 -26.42 10.81
N PRO A 91 19.60 -27.02 11.18
CA PRO A 91 18.29 -26.40 11.00
C PRO A 91 18.25 -24.98 11.56
N LEU A 92 17.40 -24.13 10.95
CA LEU A 92 17.27 -22.73 11.36
C LEU A 92 16.89 -22.60 12.85
N GLY A 93 17.45 -21.58 13.50
CA GLY A 93 17.16 -21.20 14.89
C GLY A 93 15.84 -20.47 15.04
N THR A 94 15.75 -19.57 16.03
CA THR A 94 14.54 -18.77 16.26
C THR A 94 14.39 -17.71 15.18
N LEU A 95 13.27 -17.73 14.47
CA LEU A 95 12.97 -16.82 13.39
C LEU A 95 12.09 -15.65 13.85
N ARG A 96 12.41 -14.44 13.41
CA ARG A 96 11.61 -13.24 13.66
C ARG A 96 11.48 -12.38 12.39
N PRO A 97 10.26 -12.06 11.94
CA PRO A 97 10.05 -11.16 10.82
C PRO A 97 10.22 -9.69 11.24
N LEU A 98 10.59 -8.86 10.26
CA LEU A 98 10.51 -7.40 10.28
C LEU A 98 9.91 -6.96 8.95
N TRP A 99 8.64 -6.55 8.96
CA TRP A 99 7.97 -6.01 7.78
C TRP A 99 8.51 -4.64 7.42
N PHE A 100 8.56 -4.33 6.13
CA PHE A 100 8.78 -2.94 5.69
C PHE A 100 7.57 -2.08 6.07
N GLU A 101 7.75 -0.76 6.14
CA GLU A 101 6.68 0.17 6.53
C GLU A 101 5.48 0.07 5.58
N GLU A 102 5.77 -0.06 4.29
CA GLU A 102 4.82 -0.28 3.20
C GLU A 102 4.07 -1.62 3.33
N GLY A 103 4.67 -2.60 4.02
CA GLY A 103 4.12 -3.94 4.23
C GLY A 103 4.17 -4.85 3.01
N ASP A 104 4.82 -4.44 1.93
CA ASP A 104 4.99 -5.21 0.69
C ASP A 104 6.31 -6.00 0.63
N GLY A 105 7.24 -5.73 1.55
CA GLY A 105 8.48 -6.47 1.75
C GLY A 105 8.71 -6.89 3.20
N VAL A 106 9.58 -7.88 3.41
CA VAL A 106 9.87 -8.45 4.73
C VAL A 106 11.34 -8.86 4.85
N ALA A 107 11.94 -8.55 5.99
CA ALA A 107 13.21 -9.11 6.42
C ALA A 107 12.98 -10.23 7.43
N LEU A 108 13.81 -11.27 7.38
CA LEU A 108 13.79 -12.39 8.29
C LEU A 108 15.08 -12.40 9.09
N TYR A 109 14.96 -12.44 10.41
CA TYR A 109 16.08 -12.57 11.33
C TYR A 109 16.11 -13.99 11.91
N GLU A 110 17.30 -14.51 12.12
CA GLU A 110 17.57 -15.74 12.86
C GLU A 110 18.44 -15.39 14.07
N ASN A 111 17.95 -15.65 15.28
CA ASN A 111 18.67 -15.33 16.52
C ASN A 111 19.20 -13.87 16.54
N ASP A 112 18.35 -12.93 16.10
CA ASP A 112 18.63 -11.50 15.94
C ASP A 112 19.68 -11.08 14.89
N GLU A 113 20.22 -12.03 14.13
CA GLU A 113 21.02 -11.74 12.95
C GLU A 113 20.16 -11.75 11.68
N LEU A 114 20.44 -10.83 10.75
CA LEU A 114 19.71 -10.77 9.49
C LEU A 114 19.99 -12.00 8.63
N LEU A 115 18.96 -12.81 8.36
CA LEU A 115 19.05 -14.04 7.58
C LEU A 115 18.70 -13.78 6.11
N ALA A 116 17.60 -13.07 5.83
CA ALA A 116 17.13 -12.86 4.47
C ALA A 116 16.25 -11.62 4.34
N VAL A 117 16.06 -11.15 3.11
CA VAL A 117 15.13 -10.07 2.76
C VAL A 117 14.37 -10.43 1.49
N ILE A 118 13.04 -10.42 1.54
CA ILE A 118 12.18 -10.44 0.35
C ILE A 118 11.64 -9.02 0.16
N PRO A 119 12.19 -8.22 -0.77
CA PRO A 119 11.73 -6.86 -0.99
C PRO A 119 10.39 -6.82 -1.72
N GLY A 120 9.69 -5.67 -1.68
CA GLY A 120 8.44 -5.48 -2.42
C GLY A 120 8.58 -5.59 -3.94
N TRP A 121 9.77 -5.33 -4.47
CA TRP A 121 10.12 -5.49 -5.88
C TRP A 121 10.60 -6.89 -6.27
N ALA A 122 10.53 -7.88 -5.37
CA ALA A 122 10.76 -9.27 -5.74
C ALA A 122 9.71 -9.68 -6.80
N ASP A 123 10.16 -10.39 -7.83
CA ASP A 123 9.31 -10.80 -8.95
C ASP A 123 9.78 -12.17 -9.47
N MET A 124 9.00 -13.21 -9.17
CA MET A 124 9.32 -14.58 -9.55
C MET A 124 9.22 -14.80 -11.06
N THR A 125 8.43 -13.98 -11.77
CA THR A 125 8.29 -14.07 -13.23
C THR A 125 9.50 -13.49 -13.96
N ARG A 126 10.19 -12.54 -13.34
CA ARG A 126 11.42 -11.91 -13.84
C ARG A 126 12.70 -12.50 -13.25
N ALA A 127 12.59 -13.60 -12.50
CA ALA A 127 13.71 -14.24 -11.80
C ALA A 127 14.46 -13.29 -10.86
N MET A 128 13.72 -12.46 -10.14
CA MET A 128 14.23 -11.54 -9.12
C MET A 128 13.84 -12.07 -7.73
N PRO A 129 14.56 -13.06 -7.17
CA PRO A 129 14.32 -13.58 -5.83
C PRO A 129 14.68 -12.57 -4.76
N GLY A 130 14.42 -12.92 -3.50
CA GLY A 130 14.97 -12.19 -2.37
C GLY A 130 16.48 -12.42 -2.18
N TYR A 131 17.00 -11.78 -1.14
CA TYR A 131 18.40 -11.79 -0.74
C TYR A 131 18.61 -12.70 0.46
N SER A 132 19.65 -13.52 0.47
CA SER A 132 19.96 -14.44 1.54
C SER A 132 21.38 -14.26 2.06
N ARG A 133 21.55 -14.31 3.38
CA ARG A 133 22.85 -14.27 4.06
C ARG A 133 23.75 -15.39 3.59
N ASP A 134 23.21 -16.56 3.29
CA ASP A 134 24.03 -17.75 3.02
C ASP A 134 24.29 -17.96 1.52
N ALA A 135 23.76 -17.08 0.66
CA ALA A 135 23.92 -17.13 -0.79
C ALA A 135 25.25 -16.50 -1.24
N ILE A 136 25.78 -16.99 -2.36
CA ILE A 136 26.95 -16.43 -3.05
C ILE A 136 26.54 -16.07 -4.48
N GLY A 137 26.77 -14.80 -4.84
CA GLY A 137 26.37 -14.22 -6.12
C GLY A 137 24.85 -14.21 -6.33
N GLU A 138 24.46 -14.19 -7.61
CA GLU A 138 23.06 -14.18 -8.01
C GLU A 138 22.64 -15.52 -8.61
N THR A 139 21.54 -16.07 -8.10
CA THR A 139 20.92 -17.31 -8.60
C THR A 139 19.42 -17.13 -8.75
N PRO A 140 18.71 -18.06 -9.42
CA PRO A 140 17.25 -18.06 -9.45
C PRO A 140 16.59 -18.25 -8.07
N PHE A 141 17.33 -18.66 -7.03
CA PHE A 141 16.77 -18.96 -5.71
C PHE A 141 17.06 -17.88 -4.67
N ALA A 142 18.19 -17.21 -4.78
CA ALA A 142 18.58 -16.13 -3.89
C ALA A 142 19.69 -15.31 -4.52
N TRP A 143 19.71 -14.03 -4.18
CA TRP A 143 20.83 -13.13 -4.40
C TRP A 143 21.63 -12.96 -3.11
N SER A 144 22.92 -12.63 -3.23
CA SER A 144 23.80 -12.39 -2.08
C SER A 144 23.31 -11.19 -1.27
N LEU A 145 23.01 -11.43 0.01
CA LEU A 145 22.64 -10.34 0.91
C LEU A 145 23.83 -9.45 1.28
N GLU A 146 25.05 -9.98 1.28
CA GLU A 146 26.26 -9.17 1.54
C GLU A 146 26.43 -8.10 0.48
N GLU A 147 26.26 -8.46 -0.80
CA GLU A 147 26.39 -7.54 -1.93
C GLU A 147 25.30 -6.45 -1.92
N ALA A 148 24.10 -6.78 -1.45
CA ALA A 148 22.98 -5.85 -1.35
C ALA A 148 22.88 -5.11 -0.01
N HIS A 149 23.75 -5.41 0.97
CA HIS A 149 23.58 -4.94 2.35
C HIS A 149 23.61 -3.42 2.45
N GLU A 150 24.52 -2.75 1.72
CA GLU A 150 24.65 -1.30 1.73
C GLU A 150 23.34 -0.58 1.34
N GLY A 151 22.63 -1.11 0.33
CA GLY A 151 21.36 -0.54 -0.14
C GLY A 151 20.14 -0.94 0.71
N LEU A 152 20.20 -2.08 1.40
CA LEU A 152 19.10 -2.62 2.20
C LEU A 152 19.14 -2.15 3.66
N ALA A 153 20.33 -2.02 4.26
CA ALA A 153 20.48 -1.68 5.67
C ALA A 153 19.72 -0.39 6.09
N PRO A 154 19.75 0.72 5.31
CA PRO A 154 18.97 1.91 5.64
C PRO A 154 17.46 1.66 5.63
N ARG A 155 16.96 0.79 4.72
CA ARG A 155 15.54 0.42 4.67
C ARG A 155 15.13 -0.39 5.89
N LEU A 156 15.96 -1.34 6.30
CA LEU A 156 15.72 -2.15 7.50
C LEU A 156 15.73 -1.30 8.77
N ALA A 157 16.64 -0.33 8.86
CA ALA A 157 16.68 0.61 9.97
C ALA A 157 15.42 1.48 10.02
N LYS A 158 14.98 2.03 8.87
CA LYS A 158 13.72 2.79 8.77
C LYS A 158 12.51 1.96 9.19
N ALA A 159 12.39 0.74 8.68
CA ALA A 159 11.30 -0.17 9.03
C ALA A 159 11.24 -0.45 10.54
N ARG A 160 12.39 -0.74 11.16
CA ARG A 160 12.48 -0.95 12.61
C ARG A 160 12.03 0.28 13.40
N SER A 161 12.60 1.45 13.10
CA SER A 161 12.25 2.69 13.77
C SER A 161 10.77 3.03 13.60
N TYR A 162 10.20 2.76 12.42
CA TYR A 162 8.78 2.97 12.16
C TYR A 162 7.91 2.09 13.05
N TRP A 163 8.17 0.77 13.12
CA TRP A 163 7.35 -0.14 13.94
C TRP A 163 7.54 0.07 15.43
N GLU A 164 8.74 0.44 15.88
CA GLU A 164 9.01 0.86 17.27
C GLU A 164 8.20 2.11 17.63
N TRP A 165 8.21 3.13 16.77
CA TRP A 165 7.37 4.31 16.95
C TRP A 165 5.88 3.94 16.94
N ARG A 166 5.44 3.14 15.97
CA ARG A 166 4.02 2.79 15.77
C ARG A 166 3.46 1.99 16.94
N GLY A 167 4.26 1.13 17.54
CA GLY A 167 3.92 0.37 18.75
C GLY A 167 4.05 1.15 20.05
N GLY A 168 4.59 2.37 20.02
CA GLY A 168 4.79 3.22 21.19
C GLY A 168 3.49 3.88 21.69
N ASP A 169 3.42 4.10 22.99
CA ASP A 169 2.29 4.78 23.62
C ASP A 169 2.09 6.20 23.07
N GLY A 170 0.86 6.52 22.68
CA GLY A 170 0.51 7.86 22.20
C GLY A 170 1.02 8.22 20.79
N ALA A 171 1.61 7.27 20.04
CA ALA A 171 2.09 7.50 18.67
C ALA A 171 0.99 8.06 17.75
N TRP A 172 -0.18 7.43 17.75
CA TRP A 172 -1.34 7.89 16.98
C TRP A 172 -1.84 9.27 17.43
N ALA A 173 -1.99 9.47 18.74
CA ALA A 173 -2.48 10.75 19.28
C ALA A 173 -1.55 11.91 18.91
N SER A 174 -0.23 11.68 18.96
CA SER A 174 0.79 12.66 18.57
C SER A 174 0.69 12.98 17.08
N PHE A 175 0.62 11.96 16.22
CA PHE A 175 0.44 12.16 14.78
C PHE A 175 -0.85 12.95 14.47
N GLN A 176 -1.96 12.54 15.08
CA GLN A 176 -3.27 13.19 14.90
C GLN A 176 -3.20 14.66 15.30
N GLN A 177 -2.53 15.00 16.41
CA GLN A 177 -2.35 16.40 16.81
C GLN A 177 -1.58 17.21 15.76
N PHE A 178 -0.50 16.68 15.20
CA PHE A 178 0.31 17.37 14.19
C PHE A 178 -0.46 17.67 12.90
N VAL A 179 -1.14 16.66 12.35
CA VAL A 179 -1.92 16.83 11.10
C VAL A 179 -3.14 17.73 11.31
N MET A 180 -3.79 17.68 12.48
CA MET A 180 -4.90 18.57 12.79
C MET A 180 -4.44 20.03 12.89
N GLY A 181 -3.30 20.30 13.55
CA GLY A 181 -2.73 21.64 13.61
C GLY A 181 -2.25 22.17 12.25
N HIS A 182 -1.83 21.29 11.34
CA HIS A 182 -1.57 21.65 9.94
C HIS A 182 -2.84 22.09 9.22
N LEU A 183 -3.89 21.26 9.29
CA LEU A 183 -5.17 21.54 8.66
C LEU A 183 -5.88 22.77 9.23
N ASP A 184 -5.75 23.04 10.53
CA ASP A 184 -6.25 24.25 11.18
C ASP A 184 -5.68 25.51 10.50
N ARG A 185 -4.37 25.51 10.20
CA ARG A 185 -3.69 26.63 9.54
C ARG A 185 -4.00 26.72 8.05
N ALA A 186 -4.06 25.58 7.36
CA ALA A 186 -4.23 25.54 5.92
C ALA A 186 -5.68 25.77 5.46
N VAL A 187 -6.67 25.33 6.25
CA VAL A 187 -8.07 25.25 5.84
C VAL A 187 -9.03 25.99 6.76
N GLY A 188 -8.76 25.99 8.08
CA GLY A 188 -9.64 26.55 9.10
C GLY A 188 -10.10 25.53 10.13
N SER A 189 -11.07 25.91 10.96
CA SER A 189 -11.40 25.18 12.19
C SER A 189 -11.97 23.78 11.95
N ALA A 190 -11.69 22.85 12.86
CA ALA A 190 -12.19 21.48 12.77
C ALA A 190 -13.69 21.42 13.04
N GLY A 191 -14.40 20.61 12.24
CA GLY A 191 -15.76 20.16 12.51
C GLY A 191 -15.75 18.78 13.15
N ARG A 192 -16.48 17.85 12.55
CA ARG A 192 -16.55 16.46 13.02
C ARG A 192 -15.32 15.64 12.63
N PHE A 193 -15.08 14.58 13.39
CA PHE A 193 -14.07 13.57 13.13
C PHE A 193 -14.70 12.18 13.22
N TRP A 194 -14.36 11.27 12.30
CA TRP A 194 -14.77 9.86 12.35
C TRP A 194 -13.57 8.95 12.21
N ASP A 195 -13.65 7.79 12.86
CA ASP A 195 -12.77 6.67 12.55
C ASP A 195 -13.29 5.92 11.31
N ALA A 196 -12.44 5.82 10.29
CA ALA A 196 -12.61 5.02 9.08
C ALA A 196 -11.69 3.79 9.05
N GLY A 197 -10.83 3.64 10.07
CA GLY A 197 -9.85 2.57 10.26
C GLY A 197 -10.49 1.24 10.69
N GLY A 198 -11.55 1.32 11.50
CA GLY A 198 -12.20 0.13 12.06
C GLY A 198 -11.27 -0.70 12.94
N GLY A 199 -10.33 -0.04 13.63
CA GLY A 199 -9.32 -0.67 14.49
C GLY A 199 -8.22 -1.45 13.76
N ARG A 200 -8.19 -1.45 12.42
CA ARG A 200 -7.15 -2.10 11.61
C ARG A 200 -6.13 -1.08 11.11
N LEU A 201 -4.96 -1.59 10.70
CA LEU A 201 -3.99 -0.79 9.96
C LEU A 201 -4.30 -0.82 8.46
N PRO A 202 -4.05 0.29 7.73
CA PRO A 202 -3.68 1.61 8.26
C PRO A 202 -4.82 2.24 9.07
N THR A 203 -4.47 2.97 10.13
CA THR A 203 -5.49 3.75 10.87
C THR A 203 -5.82 4.98 10.07
N VAL A 204 -7.08 5.14 9.69
CA VAL A 204 -7.56 6.26 8.89
C VAL A 204 -8.70 6.94 9.63
N GLY A 205 -8.52 8.20 9.98
CA GLY A 205 -9.58 9.10 10.38
C GLY A 205 -10.08 9.92 9.20
N ILE A 206 -11.26 10.51 9.34
CA ILE A 206 -11.80 11.51 8.43
C ILE A 206 -12.11 12.74 9.26
N THR A 207 -11.64 13.90 8.82
CA THR A 207 -11.95 15.19 9.46
C THR A 207 -12.73 16.08 8.51
N GLU A 208 -13.70 16.80 9.07
CA GLU A 208 -14.43 17.87 8.39
C GLU A 208 -13.82 19.24 8.72
N ARG A 209 -13.87 20.13 7.73
CA ARG A 209 -13.66 21.57 7.84
C ARG A 209 -14.91 22.26 7.30
N PRO A 210 -15.87 22.63 8.17
CA PRO A 210 -17.18 23.14 7.75
C PRO A 210 -17.05 24.47 6.97
N PRO A 211 -18.14 24.93 6.34
CA PRO A 211 -18.17 26.23 5.69
C PRO A 211 -17.82 27.37 6.65
N GLU A 212 -17.04 28.33 6.16
CA GLU A 212 -16.69 29.56 6.88
C GLU A 212 -17.14 30.78 6.06
N ARG A 213 -16.98 32.01 6.59
CA ARG A 213 -17.47 33.23 5.93
C ARG A 213 -17.00 33.37 4.47
N SER A 214 -15.77 32.97 4.18
CA SER A 214 -15.15 33.05 2.84
C SER A 214 -15.30 31.78 2.00
N ARG A 215 -15.79 30.66 2.58
CA ARG A 215 -15.87 29.35 1.92
C ARG A 215 -17.22 28.69 2.17
N ARG A 216 -18.03 28.56 1.11
CA ARG A 216 -19.43 28.11 1.20
C ARG A 216 -19.63 26.58 1.09
N TYR A 217 -18.55 25.82 1.13
CA TYR A 217 -18.55 24.35 0.98
C TYR A 217 -17.72 23.72 2.10
N THR A 218 -17.99 22.46 2.41
CA THR A 218 -17.22 21.67 3.38
C THR A 218 -16.01 21.07 2.68
N ILE A 219 -14.87 21.01 3.38
CA ILE A 219 -13.72 20.21 2.97
C ILE A 219 -13.63 19.03 3.93
N LEU A 220 -13.51 17.83 3.39
CA LEU A 220 -13.14 16.66 4.16
C LEU A 220 -11.75 16.21 3.75
N SER A 221 -11.01 15.63 4.69
CA SER A 221 -9.76 14.96 4.38
C SER A 221 -9.57 13.72 5.24
N THR A 222 -8.74 12.79 4.75
CA THR A 222 -8.23 11.72 5.57
C THR A 222 -7.21 12.27 6.57
N VAL A 223 -7.03 11.51 7.65
CA VAL A 223 -6.00 11.68 8.66
C VAL A 223 -5.43 10.30 8.92
N GLY A 224 -4.14 10.08 8.66
CA GLY A 224 -3.46 8.84 9.02
C GLY A 224 -3.09 7.95 7.85
N MET A 225 -3.53 8.24 6.63
CA MET A 225 -2.98 7.56 5.45
C MET A 225 -1.48 7.81 5.31
N SER A 226 -1.02 9.02 5.68
CA SER A 226 0.39 9.40 5.64
C SER A 226 1.21 8.90 6.83
N CYS A 227 0.58 8.26 7.85
CA CYS A 227 1.32 7.59 8.94
C CYS A 227 2.24 6.50 8.42
N GLN A 228 1.93 5.89 7.29
CA GLN A 228 2.72 4.84 6.66
C GLN A 228 2.98 5.20 5.20
N ARG A 229 4.06 4.66 4.66
CA ARG A 229 4.40 4.80 3.24
C ARG A 229 3.47 3.94 2.37
N MET A 230 3.20 4.44 1.17
CA MET A 230 2.42 3.78 0.14
C MET A 230 3.25 2.63 -0.47
N PRO A 231 2.67 1.42 -0.61
CA PRO A 231 3.34 0.31 -1.27
C PRO A 231 3.78 0.61 -2.69
N THR A 232 4.81 -0.10 -3.16
CA THR A 232 5.28 -0.14 -4.56
C THR A 232 5.74 1.18 -5.20
N VAL A 233 5.63 2.34 -4.54
CA VAL A 233 6.01 3.66 -5.09
C VAL A 233 7.44 3.67 -5.64
N GLU A 234 8.38 3.02 -4.94
CA GLU A 234 9.79 2.96 -5.33
C GLU A 234 10.07 2.19 -6.63
N GLN A 235 9.10 1.41 -7.12
CA GLN A 235 9.22 0.71 -8.40
C GLN A 235 8.88 1.63 -9.59
N TYR A 236 8.20 2.76 -9.34
CA TYR A 236 7.69 3.65 -10.37
C TYR A 236 8.33 5.04 -10.35
N ILE A 237 8.91 5.45 -9.22
CA ILE A 237 9.38 6.82 -9.00
C ILE A 237 10.82 6.83 -8.45
N ASP A 238 11.73 7.54 -9.12
CA ASP A 238 13.15 7.67 -8.73
C ASP A 238 13.36 8.36 -7.37
N ARG A 239 12.41 9.20 -6.95
CA ARG A 239 12.42 9.89 -5.64
C ARG A 239 11.18 9.53 -4.81
N PRO A 240 11.09 8.30 -4.28
CA PRO A 240 9.90 7.83 -3.59
C PRO A 240 9.56 8.67 -2.36
N ASP A 241 10.55 9.23 -1.65
CA ASP A 241 10.34 10.07 -0.46
C ASP A 241 9.46 11.33 -0.70
N ALA A 242 9.33 11.76 -1.96
CA ALA A 242 8.45 12.89 -2.33
C ALA A 242 6.98 12.49 -2.60
N TYR A 243 6.71 11.18 -2.71
CA TYR A 243 5.42 10.62 -3.15
C TYR A 243 4.93 9.44 -2.31
N ALA A 244 5.75 8.96 -1.37
CA ALA A 244 5.45 7.77 -0.57
C ALA A 244 4.37 8.03 0.49
N ARG A 245 4.06 9.28 0.85
CA ARG A 245 3.04 9.60 1.86
C ARG A 245 1.94 10.44 1.25
N VAL A 246 0.71 10.00 1.45
CA VAL A 246 -0.47 10.62 0.84
C VAL A 246 -1.56 10.79 1.89
N GLU A 247 -2.28 11.90 1.82
CA GLU A 247 -3.61 12.07 2.37
C GLU A 247 -4.58 12.43 1.23
N LEU A 248 -5.85 12.08 1.37
CA LEU A 248 -6.89 12.39 0.41
C LEU A 248 -7.74 13.57 0.91
N ALA A 249 -8.21 14.40 -0.01
CA ALA A 249 -9.09 15.52 0.30
C ALA A 249 -10.24 15.62 -0.72
N VAL A 250 -11.39 16.11 -0.28
CA VAL A 250 -12.55 16.37 -1.16
C VAL A 250 -13.33 17.58 -0.64
N ALA A 251 -13.83 18.40 -1.56
CA ALA A 251 -14.77 19.46 -1.25
C ALA A 251 -16.20 19.05 -1.64
N THR A 252 -17.20 19.49 -0.88
CA THR A 252 -18.61 19.23 -1.18
C THR A 252 -19.52 20.35 -0.68
N PRO A 253 -20.54 20.78 -1.46
CA PRO A 253 -21.60 21.65 -0.99
C PRO A 253 -22.76 20.87 -0.36
N GLY A 254 -22.75 19.53 -0.47
CA GLY A 254 -23.81 18.62 -0.01
C GLY A 254 -23.54 18.07 1.39
N ASP A 255 -24.17 16.92 1.72
CA ASP A 255 -23.91 16.23 2.99
C ASP A 255 -22.48 15.65 2.99
N PRO A 256 -21.62 16.08 3.93
CA PRO A 256 -20.27 15.54 4.08
C PRO A 256 -20.22 14.02 4.26
N ARG A 257 -21.27 13.41 4.83
CA ARG A 257 -21.34 11.95 5.06
C ARG A 257 -21.36 11.15 3.77
N ASP A 258 -21.92 11.71 2.70
CA ASP A 258 -21.88 11.05 1.40
C ASP A 258 -20.47 11.12 0.82
N ALA A 259 -19.85 12.30 0.81
CA ALA A 259 -18.47 12.46 0.35
C ALA A 259 -17.46 11.58 1.14
N ALA A 260 -17.67 11.41 2.45
CA ALA A 260 -16.85 10.54 3.30
C ALA A 260 -16.76 9.07 2.81
N ARG A 261 -17.75 8.59 2.04
CA ARG A 261 -17.72 7.24 1.44
C ARG A 261 -16.55 7.05 0.47
N LEU A 262 -16.05 8.12 -0.15
CA LEU A 262 -14.84 8.05 -0.98
C LEU A 262 -13.61 7.64 -0.16
N PHE A 263 -13.51 8.09 1.08
CA PHE A 263 -12.42 7.73 1.98
C PHE A 263 -12.59 6.35 2.60
N MET A 264 -13.82 5.91 2.84
CA MET A 264 -14.08 4.51 3.20
C MET A 264 -13.67 3.54 2.09
N TRP A 265 -13.78 3.98 0.84
CA TRP A 265 -13.36 3.21 -0.33
C TRP A 265 -11.84 3.24 -0.54
N LEU A 266 -11.23 4.43 -0.58
CA LEU A 266 -9.83 4.60 -0.98
C LEU A 266 -8.84 4.66 0.19
N GLY A 267 -9.31 4.90 1.41
CA GLY A 267 -8.45 5.24 2.55
C GLY A 267 -7.51 4.13 2.98
N GLN A 268 -7.94 2.87 2.87
CA GLN A 268 -7.10 1.71 3.18
C GLN A 268 -6.70 0.89 1.94
N TYR A 269 -7.28 1.23 0.78
CA TYR A 269 -7.12 0.49 -0.48
C TYR A 269 -5.65 0.23 -0.87
N PRO A 270 -4.73 1.23 -0.78
CA PRO A 270 -3.35 1.04 -1.22
C PRO A 270 -2.63 -0.13 -0.56
N TRP A 271 -2.80 -0.28 0.76
CA TRP A 271 -2.15 -1.34 1.52
C TRP A 271 -2.84 -2.70 1.37
N HIS A 272 -4.16 -2.72 1.19
CA HIS A 272 -4.91 -3.97 0.93
C HIS A 272 -4.61 -4.53 -0.46
N SER A 273 -4.45 -3.66 -1.46
CA SER A 273 -4.23 -4.02 -2.85
C SER A 273 -2.76 -3.93 -3.29
N VAL A 274 -1.84 -3.60 -2.37
CA VAL A 274 -0.40 -3.46 -2.62
C VAL A 274 -0.13 -2.55 -3.83
N THR A 275 -0.64 -1.33 -3.73
CA THR A 275 -0.59 -0.30 -4.78
C THR A 275 -0.42 1.08 -4.16
N TRP A 276 -0.35 2.13 -4.98
CA TRP A 276 -0.20 3.50 -4.53
C TRP A 276 -1.14 4.47 -5.25
N LEU A 277 -1.42 5.58 -4.58
CA LEU A 277 -2.22 6.69 -5.11
C LEU A 277 -1.29 7.87 -5.43
N GLY A 278 -1.49 8.47 -6.59
CA GLY A 278 -0.62 9.51 -7.10
C GLY A 278 -1.38 10.60 -7.85
N HIS A 279 -0.69 11.71 -8.10
CA HIS A 279 -1.21 12.74 -8.99
C HIS A 279 -1.48 12.18 -10.38
N GLY A 280 -2.65 12.48 -10.93
CA GLY A 280 -3.10 11.99 -12.23
C GLY A 280 -3.70 10.58 -12.20
N HIS A 281 -3.57 9.83 -11.10
CA HIS A 281 -4.21 8.53 -10.97
C HIS A 281 -5.74 8.68 -10.95
N THR A 282 -6.41 7.68 -11.50
CA THR A 282 -7.88 7.61 -11.47
C THR A 282 -8.33 6.37 -10.70
N ALA A 283 -9.53 6.47 -10.14
CA ALA A 283 -10.21 5.34 -9.53
C ALA A 283 -11.66 5.32 -9.99
N ARG A 284 -12.10 4.19 -10.55
CA ARG A 284 -13.50 3.95 -10.93
C ARG A 284 -14.29 3.47 -9.72
N TRP A 285 -15.44 4.07 -9.48
CA TRP A 285 -16.35 3.66 -8.40
C TRP A 285 -16.70 2.18 -8.54
N TYR A 286 -16.52 1.43 -7.45
CA TYR A 286 -16.67 -0.02 -7.45
C TYR A 286 -18.12 -0.51 -7.47
N HIS A 287 -19.08 0.39 -7.22
CA HIS A 287 -20.51 0.13 -7.35
C HIS A 287 -21.08 0.72 -8.63
N ARG A 288 -22.40 0.64 -8.80
CA ARG A 288 -23.08 1.20 -9.97
C ARG A 288 -22.88 2.72 -10.05
N PRO A 289 -22.61 3.31 -11.23
CA PRO A 289 -22.33 4.74 -11.37
C PRO A 289 -23.37 5.66 -10.73
N GLU A 290 -24.66 5.32 -10.79
CA GLU A 290 -25.75 6.09 -10.22
C GLU A 290 -25.68 6.22 -8.68
N THR A 291 -24.88 5.37 -8.02
CA THR A 291 -24.64 5.41 -6.56
C THR A 291 -23.40 6.21 -6.17
N PHE A 292 -22.76 6.90 -7.13
CA PHE A 292 -21.53 7.61 -6.86
C PHE A 292 -21.75 8.74 -5.83
N PRO A 293 -20.87 8.87 -4.80
CA PRO A 293 -21.17 9.71 -3.65
C PRO A 293 -21.29 11.22 -3.92
N LEU A 294 -20.71 11.72 -5.01
CA LEU A 294 -20.79 13.15 -5.37
C LEU A 294 -21.81 13.43 -6.49
N GLY A 295 -22.62 12.43 -6.86
CA GLY A 295 -23.70 12.57 -7.84
C GLY A 295 -23.63 11.55 -8.97
N SER A 296 -24.80 11.15 -9.45
CA SER A 296 -24.99 10.06 -10.42
C SER A 296 -24.43 10.33 -11.83
N ALA A 297 -24.02 11.56 -12.13
CA ALA A 297 -23.37 11.92 -13.39
C ALA A 297 -21.91 11.43 -13.45
N TYR A 298 -21.32 11.12 -12.31
CA TYR A 298 -19.92 10.74 -12.20
C TYR A 298 -19.79 9.23 -11.99
N SER A 299 -18.61 8.69 -12.32
CA SER A 299 -18.33 7.26 -12.26
C SER A 299 -17.01 6.95 -11.54
N GLY A 300 -16.32 7.96 -11.04
CA GLY A 300 -15.04 7.82 -10.37
C GLY A 300 -14.42 9.16 -10.03
N VAL A 301 -13.14 9.12 -9.70
CA VAL A 301 -12.33 10.28 -9.35
C VAL A 301 -11.01 10.28 -10.10
N ILE A 302 -10.48 11.47 -10.38
CA ILE A 302 -9.07 11.72 -10.64
C ILE A 302 -8.45 12.39 -9.42
N MET A 303 -7.21 12.01 -9.10
CA MET A 303 -6.46 12.46 -7.93
C MET A 303 -5.50 13.57 -8.32
N LEU A 304 -5.64 14.77 -7.76
CA LEU A 304 -4.81 15.92 -8.10
C LEU A 304 -4.11 16.51 -6.87
N ALA A 305 -2.78 16.75 -6.95
CA ALA A 305 -2.04 17.40 -5.87
C ALA A 305 -2.41 18.89 -5.69
N GLY A 306 -3.12 19.47 -6.67
CA GLY A 306 -3.66 20.81 -6.60
C GLY A 306 -4.72 21.04 -7.67
N LEU A 307 -5.68 21.91 -7.37
CA LEU A 307 -6.69 22.39 -8.31
C LEU A 307 -6.92 23.88 -8.04
N PRO A 308 -6.85 24.77 -9.05
CA PRO A 308 -7.06 26.19 -8.84
C PRO A 308 -8.38 26.50 -8.12
N GLY A 309 -8.29 27.33 -7.08
CA GLY A 309 -9.43 27.73 -6.24
C GLY A 309 -9.63 26.90 -4.97
N LEU A 310 -8.96 25.75 -4.84
CA LEU A 310 -8.91 25.00 -3.58
C LEU A 310 -7.77 25.50 -2.68
N PRO A 311 -7.86 25.33 -1.35
CA PRO A 311 -6.76 25.63 -0.44
C PRO A 311 -5.51 24.81 -0.77
N ASP A 312 -4.33 25.41 -0.58
CA ASP A 312 -3.07 24.69 -0.61
C ASP A 312 -2.87 23.94 0.70
N LEU A 313 -2.77 22.62 0.62
CA LEU A 313 -2.55 21.73 1.77
C LEU A 313 -1.08 21.30 1.90
N SER A 314 -0.20 21.77 1.02
CA SER A 314 1.22 21.41 1.02
C SER A 314 1.95 21.88 2.29
N GLY A 315 3.18 21.38 2.50
CA GLY A 315 4.04 21.77 3.62
C GLY A 315 3.91 20.89 4.88
N PHE A 316 3.07 19.86 4.85
CA PHE A 316 3.06 18.82 5.89
C PHE A 316 4.11 17.74 5.59
N THR A 317 4.85 17.32 6.61
CA THR A 317 5.84 16.25 6.52
C THR A 317 5.63 15.25 7.65
N PHE A 318 5.99 14.00 7.41
CA PHE A 318 5.99 12.95 8.42
C PHE A 318 7.14 11.99 8.17
N GLY A 319 7.89 11.62 9.22
CA GLY A 319 9.08 10.76 9.09
C GLY A 319 10.20 11.34 8.21
N GLY A 320 10.19 12.65 7.94
CA GLY A 320 11.10 13.32 7.01
C GLY A 320 10.60 13.37 5.55
N ASP A 321 9.54 12.64 5.23
CA ASP A 321 8.95 12.62 3.88
C ASP A 321 7.86 13.69 3.74
N ALA A 322 7.72 14.25 2.54
CA ALA A 322 6.63 15.18 2.23
C ALA A 322 5.31 14.42 2.06
N VAL A 323 4.22 14.97 2.61
CA VAL A 323 2.88 14.42 2.43
C VAL A 323 2.19 15.09 1.24
N GLN A 324 1.82 14.28 0.25
CA GLN A 324 1.03 14.68 -0.90
C GLN A 324 -0.46 14.68 -0.53
N TRP A 325 -1.12 15.81 -0.69
CA TRP A 325 -2.56 15.91 -0.51
C TRP A 325 -3.24 15.77 -1.87
N LEU A 326 -3.93 14.66 -2.09
CA LEU A 326 -4.61 14.37 -3.35
C LEU A 326 -6.09 14.75 -3.25
N TRP A 327 -6.47 15.79 -3.98
CA TRP A 327 -7.85 16.17 -4.19
C TRP A 327 -8.55 15.15 -5.07
N LEU A 328 -9.64 14.57 -4.56
CA LEU A 328 -10.52 13.67 -5.28
C LEU A 328 -11.51 14.47 -6.11
N VAL A 329 -11.21 14.64 -7.40
CA VAL A 329 -12.05 15.40 -8.33
C VAL A 329 -12.94 14.42 -9.11
N PRO A 330 -14.29 14.58 -9.08
CA PRO A 330 -15.17 13.63 -9.72
C PRO A 330 -15.12 13.72 -11.25
N VAL A 331 -15.16 12.55 -11.89
CA VAL A 331 -15.05 12.39 -13.35
C VAL A 331 -16.12 11.44 -13.88
N THR A 332 -16.56 11.68 -15.11
CA THR A 332 -17.55 10.84 -15.82
C THR A 332 -16.90 9.54 -16.31
N ALA A 333 -17.71 8.61 -16.82
CA ALA A 333 -17.20 7.38 -17.43
C ALA A 333 -16.31 7.67 -18.65
N GLU A 334 -16.68 8.62 -19.50
CA GLU A 334 -15.90 9.02 -20.68
C GLU A 334 -14.57 9.67 -20.30
N GLU A 335 -14.57 10.47 -19.23
CA GLU A 335 -13.37 11.12 -18.71
C GLU A 335 -12.41 10.10 -18.07
N LEU A 336 -12.91 9.03 -17.46
CA LEU A 336 -12.07 7.92 -16.99
C LEU A 336 -11.35 7.24 -18.16
N GLU A 337 -12.04 6.97 -19.26
CA GLU A 337 -11.41 6.41 -20.47
C GLU A 337 -10.36 7.37 -21.06
N THR A 338 -10.67 8.66 -21.09
CA THR A 338 -9.74 9.70 -21.56
C THR A 338 -8.48 9.73 -20.69
N ALA A 339 -8.65 9.73 -19.36
CA ALA A 339 -7.56 9.79 -18.41
C ALA A 339 -6.70 8.52 -18.39
N ALA A 340 -7.29 7.35 -18.67
CA ALA A 340 -6.55 6.10 -18.82
C ALA A 340 -5.55 6.13 -19.99
N GLN A 341 -5.82 6.93 -21.02
CA GLN A 341 -4.88 7.15 -22.12
C GLN A 341 -3.88 8.26 -21.79
N ASP A 342 -4.37 9.40 -21.32
CA ASP A 342 -3.56 10.56 -20.96
C ASP A 342 -4.38 11.54 -20.10
N TYR A 343 -4.14 11.53 -18.79
CA TYR A 343 -4.84 12.40 -17.85
C TYR A 343 -4.59 13.90 -18.10
N GLN A 344 -3.49 14.28 -18.76
CA GLN A 344 -3.19 15.68 -19.02
C GLN A 344 -4.24 16.34 -19.93
N LYS A 345 -4.85 15.55 -20.82
CA LYS A 345 -5.96 16.01 -21.68
C LYS A 345 -7.19 16.43 -20.90
N LEU A 346 -7.38 15.88 -19.70
CA LEU A 346 -8.52 16.18 -18.85
C LEU A 346 -8.32 17.48 -18.05
N LEU A 347 -7.07 17.82 -17.69
CA LEU A 347 -6.76 18.93 -16.78
C LEU A 347 -7.40 20.27 -17.17
N PRO A 348 -7.42 20.71 -18.45
CA PRO A 348 -8.06 21.98 -18.83
C PRO A 348 -9.58 22.01 -18.59
N HIS A 349 -10.22 20.85 -18.45
CA HIS A 349 -11.66 20.68 -18.27
C HIS A 349 -12.06 20.41 -16.80
N LEU A 350 -11.08 20.29 -15.91
CA LEU A 350 -11.30 20.16 -14.48
C LEU A 350 -11.33 21.54 -13.84
N SER A 351 -12.38 21.78 -13.06
CA SER A 351 -12.50 22.99 -12.26
C SER A 351 -13.12 22.66 -10.91
N ILE A 352 -12.87 23.54 -9.93
CA ILE A 352 -13.45 23.44 -8.60
C ILE A 352 -14.98 23.40 -8.62
N ASP A 353 -15.63 23.93 -9.67
CA ASP A 353 -17.10 23.94 -9.78
C ASP A 353 -17.72 22.55 -9.65
N ARG A 354 -17.01 21.49 -10.07
CA ARG A 354 -17.43 20.08 -9.91
C ARG A 354 -17.56 19.64 -8.45
N LEU A 355 -16.87 20.34 -7.55
CA LEU A 355 -16.80 20.05 -6.12
C LEU A 355 -17.60 21.03 -5.26
N ILE A 356 -18.03 22.17 -5.80
CA ILE A 356 -18.64 23.25 -5.00
C ILE A 356 -20.01 23.70 -5.51
N ARG A 357 -20.43 23.25 -6.69
CA ARG A 357 -21.78 23.50 -7.20
C ARG A 357 -22.70 22.33 -6.84
N PRO A 358 -23.94 22.58 -6.38
CA PRO A 358 -24.93 21.53 -6.22
C PRO A 358 -25.19 20.86 -7.58
N SER A 359 -25.26 19.53 -7.60
CA SER A 359 -25.71 18.78 -8.76
C SER A 359 -27.15 19.18 -9.12
N GLN A 360 -27.39 19.60 -10.37
CA GLN A 360 -28.74 19.92 -10.83
C GLN A 360 -29.54 18.62 -10.98
N GLY A 361 -30.47 18.36 -10.04
CA GLY A 361 -31.44 17.25 -10.07
C GLY A 361 -31.41 16.45 -8.75
N THR A 362 -32.37 16.58 -7.83
CA THR A 362 -33.82 16.38 -8.03
C THR A 362 -34.60 17.39 -7.19
N LEU A 363 -35.32 18.33 -7.82
CA LEU A 363 -36.38 19.06 -7.12
C LEU A 363 -37.54 18.09 -6.89
N PRO A 364 -38.09 17.94 -5.66
CA PRO A 364 -39.34 17.22 -5.48
C PRO A 364 -40.43 18.00 -6.21
N GLY A 365 -41.09 17.34 -7.17
CA GLY A 365 -42.16 17.93 -7.96
C GLY A 365 -43.25 18.49 -7.04
N GLY A 366 -43.30 19.82 -6.95
CA GLY A 366 -44.44 20.52 -6.37
C GLY A 366 -45.66 20.23 -7.22
N ARG A 367 -46.55 19.38 -6.72
CA ARG A 367 -47.92 19.30 -7.23
C ARG A 367 -48.58 20.65 -6.98
N GLY A 368 -48.63 21.48 -8.02
CA GLY A 368 -49.59 22.57 -8.08
C GLY A 368 -50.98 21.96 -8.14
N ASN A 369 -51.73 22.06 -7.05
CA ASN A 369 -53.17 21.86 -7.07
C ASN A 369 -53.78 23.04 -7.84
N SER A 370 -54.15 22.80 -9.09
CA SER A 370 -55.16 23.60 -9.77
C SER A 370 -56.53 23.22 -9.19
N ILE A 371 -57.07 24.08 -8.32
CA ILE A 371 -58.50 24.10 -8.04
C ILE A 371 -59.11 25.02 -9.11
N GLY A 372 -59.88 24.42 -10.01
CA GLY A 372 -60.79 25.12 -10.90
C GLY A 372 -62.13 25.35 -10.22
N ASP A 373 -62.72 26.49 -10.55
CA ASP A 373 -64.02 26.97 -10.08
C ASP A 373 -65.17 25.99 -10.32
N GLY A 374 -66.10 25.97 -9.36
CA GLY A 374 -67.42 25.36 -9.40
C GLY A 374 -68.27 25.90 -8.25
#